data_AF-A0A937F0R8-F1
#
_entry.id   AF-A0A937F0R8-F1
#
_cell.length_a   1.000
_cell.length_b   1.000
_cell.length_c   1.000
_cell.angle_alpha   90.00
_cell.angle_beta   90.00
_cell.angle_gamma   90.00
#
_symmetry.space_group_name_H-M   'P 1'
#
loop_
_entity.id
_entity.type
_entity.pdbx_description
1 polymer ?
#
loop_
_entity_poly.entity_id
_entity_poly.type
_entity_poly.pdbx_seq_one_letter_code
_entity_poly.pdbx_strand_id
1 'polypeptide(L)'
;MPLDNPPSLPTQESWSAPTLLNGWANYGAPLNPAGYWRDSFGVVHLRGVVANGAAGTNLFVLPTGYRPTNRELICTISGGSGNIATLARVDILSTGEIQHMSGGVQFLSLDGLTFRAV
;
A
#
# COMPACT_ATOMS: atom_id res chain seq x y z
N MET A 1 22.15 21.15 37.81
CA MET A 1 22.18 20.73 36.40
C MET A 1 20.78 20.97 35.86
N PRO A 2 20.55 21.92 34.95
CA PRO A 2 19.24 22.07 34.34
C PRO A 2 18.92 20.78 33.60
N LEU A 3 17.67 20.32 33.68
CA LEU A 3 17.20 19.18 32.91
C LEU A 3 17.12 19.63 31.45
N ASP A 4 18.09 19.18 30.65
CA ASP A 4 18.10 19.41 29.22
C ASP A 4 16.77 18.88 28.63
N ASN A 5 16.08 19.72 27.87
CA ASN A 5 14.85 19.39 27.17
C ASN A 5 15.07 18.11 26.34
N PRO A 6 14.28 17.03 26.50
CA PRO A 6 14.48 15.84 25.68
C PRO A 6 14.35 16.22 24.19
N PRO A 7 15.19 15.65 23.31
CA PRO A 7 15.09 15.92 21.89
C PRO A 7 13.66 15.63 21.42
N SER A 8 13.07 16.57 20.69
CA SER A 8 11.74 16.40 20.10
C SER A 8 11.73 15.12 19.27
N LEU A 9 10.83 14.20 19.58
CA LEU A 9 10.70 12.95 18.83
C LEU A 9 10.37 13.27 17.36
N PRO A 10 10.91 12.51 16.40
CA PRO A 10 10.55 12.69 14.99
C PRO A 10 9.02 12.61 14.86
N THR A 11 8.43 13.65 14.27
CA THR A 11 7.00 13.66 14.02
C THR A 11 6.73 12.68 12.89
N GLN A 12 5.92 11.69 13.21
CA GLN A 12 5.61 10.64 12.28
C GLN A 12 4.55 11.14 11.28
N GLU A 13 4.74 10.83 10.00
CA GLU A 13 3.83 11.23 8.92
C GLU A 13 2.39 10.75 9.19
N SER A 14 1.41 11.37 8.53
CA SER A 14 0.03 10.85 8.48
C SER A 14 -0.20 10.06 7.21
N TRP A 15 -1.24 9.23 7.20
CA TRP A 15 -1.67 8.53 5.99
C TRP A 15 -2.01 9.48 4.85
N SER A 16 -1.42 9.24 3.68
CA SER A 16 -1.74 9.91 2.43
C SER A 16 -2.66 9.04 1.57
N ALA A 17 -3.67 9.63 0.94
CA ALA A 17 -4.56 8.94 0.02
C ALA A 17 -3.98 9.00 -1.41
N PRO A 18 -3.72 7.86 -2.07
CA PRO A 18 -3.29 7.85 -3.46
C PRO A 18 -4.47 8.14 -4.41
N THR A 19 -4.14 8.63 -5.60
CA THR A 19 -5.09 8.62 -6.72
C THR A 19 -5.12 7.22 -7.31
N LEU A 20 -6.26 6.53 -7.20
CA LEU A 20 -6.44 5.21 -7.79
C LEU A 20 -6.63 5.31 -9.31
N LEU A 21 -6.08 4.33 -10.03
CA LEU A 21 -5.99 4.26 -11.48
C LEU A 21 -6.72 3.02 -12.02
N ASN A 22 -6.89 2.94 -13.34
CA ASN A 22 -7.34 1.73 -14.05
C ASN A 22 -8.65 1.12 -13.50
N GLY A 23 -9.57 1.96 -13.03
CA GLY A 23 -10.86 1.52 -12.50
C GLY A 23 -10.82 0.98 -11.06
N TRP A 24 -9.64 0.94 -10.42
CA TRP A 24 -9.55 0.63 -9.00
C TRP A 24 -10.27 1.68 -8.17
N ALA A 25 -11.01 1.23 -7.18
CA ALA A 25 -11.71 2.07 -6.22
C ALA A 25 -11.56 1.52 -4.80
N ASN A 26 -11.71 2.37 -3.79
CA ASN A 26 -11.84 1.91 -2.41
C ASN A 26 -13.07 0.99 -2.29
N TYR A 27 -12.90 -0.16 -1.64
CA TYR A 27 -13.98 -1.14 -1.48
C TYR A 27 -15.20 -0.56 -0.74
N GLY A 28 -14.93 0.25 0.29
CA GLY A 28 -15.94 0.94 1.09
C GLY A 28 -15.87 0.62 2.58
N ALA A 29 -16.70 1.31 3.37
CA ALA A 29 -16.79 1.10 4.80
C ALA A 29 -17.30 -0.31 5.16
N PRO A 30 -16.87 -0.91 6.28
CA PRO A 30 -16.03 -0.34 7.35
C PRO A 30 -14.52 -0.53 7.16
N LEU A 31 -14.05 -0.87 5.95
CA LEU A 31 -12.64 -1.15 5.68
C LEU A 31 -11.82 0.13 5.50
N ASN A 32 -10.51 0.04 5.69
CA ASN A 32 -9.60 1.16 5.41
C ASN A 32 -9.66 1.54 3.92
N PRO A 33 -9.69 2.84 3.57
CA PRO A 33 -9.40 3.27 2.22
C PRO A 33 -7.92 3.06 1.90
N ALA A 34 -7.58 2.98 0.61
CA ALA A 34 -6.20 2.93 0.14
C ALA A 34 -5.39 4.08 0.74
N GLY A 35 -4.23 3.75 1.27
CA GLY A 35 -3.35 4.75 1.87
C GLY A 35 -1.91 4.26 1.94
N TYR A 36 -1.00 5.22 2.01
CA TYR A 36 0.41 4.97 2.27
C TYR A 36 0.98 6.03 3.20
N TRP A 37 2.06 5.68 3.89
CA TRP A 37 2.88 6.59 4.68
C TRP A 37 4.27 5.99 4.84
N ARG A 38 5.26 6.78 5.23
CA ARG A 38 6.62 6.30 5.49
C ARG A 38 7.02 6.59 6.93
N ASP A 39 7.59 5.60 7.60
CA ASP A 39 8.11 5.78 8.95
C ASP A 39 9.49 6.44 8.98
N SER A 40 9.92 6.81 10.19
CA SER A 40 11.22 7.43 10.42
C SER A 40 12.42 6.54 10.09
N PHE A 41 12.21 5.24 9.86
CA PHE A 41 13.24 4.29 9.41
C PHE A 41 13.24 4.08 7.89
N GLY A 42 12.37 4.80 7.16
CA GLY A 42 12.25 4.71 5.72
C GLY A 42 11.45 3.50 5.24
N VAL A 43 10.66 2.86 6.11
CA VAL A 43 9.72 1.80 5.70
C VAL A 43 8.41 2.45 5.30
N VAL A 44 7.95 2.15 4.08
CA VAL A 44 6.64 2.53 3.60
C VAL A 44 5.66 1.45 4.04
N HIS A 45 4.56 1.87 4.64
CA HIS A 45 3.45 0.99 4.94
C HIS A 45 2.26 1.36 4.07
N LEU A 46 1.59 0.34 3.58
CA LEU A 46 0.35 0.46 2.82
C LEU A 46 -0.81 0.01 3.69
N ARG A 47 -1.99 0.51 3.34
CA ARG A 47 -3.26 0.06 3.90
C ARG A 47 -4.37 0.11 2.86
N GLY A 48 -5.47 -0.52 3.23
CA GLY A 48 -6.74 -0.37 2.56
C GLY A 48 -7.16 -1.58 1.75
N VAL A 49 -8.44 -1.60 1.43
CA VAL A 49 -9.03 -2.64 0.57
C VAL A 49 -9.60 -1.96 -0.67
N VAL A 50 -9.20 -2.44 -1.84
CA VAL A 50 -9.61 -1.90 -3.15
C VAL A 50 -10.34 -2.94 -3.98
N ALA A 51 -11.13 -2.50 -4.96
CA ALA A 51 -11.96 -3.34 -5.82
C ALA A 51 -12.06 -2.78 -7.25
N ASN A 52 -12.81 -3.50 -8.09
CA ASN A 52 -13.27 -3.10 -9.43
C ASN A 52 -12.20 -2.99 -10.53
N GLY A 53 -10.92 -3.02 -10.18
CA GLY A 53 -9.86 -3.07 -11.17
C GLY A 53 -9.64 -4.48 -11.72
N ALA A 54 -8.53 -4.65 -12.44
CA ALA A 54 -8.17 -5.91 -13.09
C ALA A 54 -6.75 -6.38 -12.71
N ALA A 55 -6.52 -7.69 -12.72
CA ALA A 55 -5.16 -8.22 -12.64
C ALA A 55 -4.31 -7.75 -13.84
N GLY A 56 -3.02 -7.56 -13.62
CA GLY A 56 -2.06 -6.99 -14.57
C GLY A 56 -2.10 -5.46 -14.69
N THR A 57 -2.88 -4.76 -13.86
CA THR A 57 -3.01 -3.29 -13.90
C THR A 57 -2.46 -2.60 -12.65
N ASN A 58 -2.12 -1.33 -12.79
CA ASN A 58 -1.63 -0.50 -11.69
C ASN A 58 -2.81 -0.02 -10.84
N LEU A 59 -2.72 -0.18 -9.52
CA LEU A 59 -3.67 0.40 -8.56
C LEU A 59 -3.46 1.91 -8.44
N PHE A 60 -2.20 2.33 -8.24
CA PHE A 60 -1.76 3.72 -8.14
C PHE A 60 -0.23 3.79 -8.28
N VAL A 61 0.31 5.01 -8.27
CA VAL A 61 1.75 5.27 -8.35
C VAL A 61 2.20 6.04 -7.10
N LEU A 62 3.24 5.53 -6.43
CA LEU A 62 3.87 6.18 -5.30
C LEU A 62 4.72 7.38 -5.75
N PRO A 63 4.70 8.50 -5.01
CA PRO A 63 5.59 9.63 -5.29
C PRO A 63 7.07 9.26 -5.03
N THR A 64 7.98 10.03 -5.61
CA THR A 64 9.43 9.91 -5.33
C THR A 64 9.68 10.01 -3.82
N GLY A 65 10.58 9.18 -3.29
CA GLY A 65 10.87 9.05 -1.85
C GLY A 65 10.03 7.98 -1.14
N TYR A 66 8.96 7.48 -1.75
CA TYR A 66 8.17 6.35 -1.21
C TYR A 66 8.39 5.07 -2.01
N ARG A 67 9.40 5.02 -2.89
CA ARG A 67 9.62 3.93 -3.84
C ARG A 67 10.72 3.01 -3.35
N PRO A 68 10.63 1.69 -3.58
CA PRO A 68 11.73 0.78 -3.27
C PRO A 68 12.87 0.93 -4.29
N THR A 69 14.07 0.46 -3.92
CA THR A 69 15.21 0.39 -4.84
C THR A 69 14.95 -0.58 -6.00
N ASN A 70 14.35 -1.73 -5.67
CA ASN A 70 14.08 -2.81 -6.60
C ASN A 70 12.62 -3.22 -6.52
N ARG A 71 12.18 -4.06 -7.47
CA ARG A 71 10.82 -4.59 -7.48
C ARG A 71 10.58 -5.48 -6.26
N GLU A 72 9.58 -5.12 -5.45
CA GLU A 72 9.10 -5.95 -4.36
C GLU A 72 7.94 -6.83 -4.84
N LEU A 73 7.97 -8.12 -4.50
CA LEU A 73 6.89 -9.08 -4.78
C LEU A 73 6.28 -9.49 -3.45
N ILE A 74 5.05 -9.08 -3.19
CA ILE A 74 4.42 -9.23 -1.88
C ILE A 74 3.18 -10.11 -2.02
N CYS A 75 3.10 -11.14 -1.18
CA CYS A 75 1.92 -11.98 -1.06
C CYS A 75 0.85 -11.24 -0.23
N THR A 76 -0.40 -11.29 -0.68
CA THR A 76 -1.55 -10.73 0.02
C THR A 76 -2.80 -11.58 -0.21
N ILE A 77 -3.96 -11.12 0.24
CA ILE A 77 -5.25 -11.75 0.01
C ILE A 77 -6.13 -10.92 -0.93
N SER A 78 -6.94 -11.63 -1.71
CA SER A 78 -7.95 -11.06 -2.61
C SER A 78 -9.23 -11.88 -2.59
N GLY A 79 -10.34 -11.27 -3.04
CA GLY A 79 -11.63 -11.94 -3.16
C GLY A 79 -11.77 -12.69 -4.48
N GLY A 80 -11.75 -14.02 -4.40
CA GLY A 80 -12.06 -14.93 -5.50
C GLY A 80 -13.56 -15.19 -5.64
N SER A 81 -13.93 -16.17 -6.47
CA SER A 81 -15.33 -16.54 -6.71
C SER A 81 -16.10 -16.79 -5.40
N GLY A 82 -17.31 -16.25 -5.30
CA GLY A 82 -18.16 -16.40 -4.11
C GLY A 82 -17.67 -15.62 -2.88
N ASN A 83 -16.85 -14.58 -3.07
CA ASN A 83 -16.19 -13.81 -2.01
C ASN A 83 -15.28 -14.64 -1.09
N ILE A 84 -14.75 -15.75 -1.58
CA ILE A 84 -13.80 -16.58 -0.83
C ILE A 84 -12.42 -15.90 -0.91
N ALA A 85 -11.76 -15.73 0.23
CA ALA A 85 -10.40 -15.20 0.28
C ALA A 85 -9.43 -16.16 -0.43
N THR A 86 -8.61 -15.61 -1.32
CA THR A 86 -7.60 -16.32 -2.11
C THR A 86 -6.27 -15.59 -2.05
N LEU A 87 -5.17 -16.32 -2.25
CA LEU A 87 -3.85 -15.71 -2.34
C LEU A 87 -3.76 -14.79 -3.56
N ALA A 88 -3.10 -13.65 -3.36
CA ALA A 88 -2.81 -12.68 -4.39
C ALA A 88 -1.36 -12.23 -4.32
N ARG A 89 -0.89 -11.67 -5.44
CA ARG A 89 0.44 -11.08 -5.57
C ARG A 89 0.30 -9.61 -5.94
N VAL A 90 0.95 -8.76 -5.17
CA VAL A 90 1.14 -7.35 -5.46
C VAL A 90 2.61 -7.10 -5.73
N ASP A 91 2.88 -6.36 -6.81
CA ASP A 91 4.23 -5.94 -7.14
C ASP A 91 4.36 -4.43 -6.95
N ILE A 92 5.46 -4.02 -6.34
CA ILE A 92 5.80 -2.61 -6.14
C ILE A 92 7.05 -2.36 -6.96
N LEU A 93 6.91 -1.65 -8.07
CA LEU A 93 8.02 -1.36 -8.98
C LEU A 93 8.90 -0.23 -8.41
N SER A 94 10.18 -0.20 -8.79
CA SER A 94 11.10 0.89 -8.42
C SER A 94 10.69 2.25 -9.00
N THR A 95 9.86 2.25 -10.03
CA THR A 95 9.21 3.43 -10.62
C THR A 95 7.97 3.89 -9.84
N GLY A 96 7.53 3.13 -8.83
CA GLY A 96 6.50 3.48 -7.87
C GLY A 96 5.11 2.89 -8.15
N GLU A 97 4.90 2.25 -9.30
CA GLU A 97 3.66 1.55 -9.61
C GLU A 97 3.42 0.42 -8.62
N ILE A 98 2.23 0.39 -8.04
CA ILE A 98 1.72 -0.76 -7.29
C ILE A 98 0.79 -1.53 -8.22
N GLN A 99 1.10 -2.80 -8.49
CA GLN A 99 0.41 -3.62 -9.49
C GLN A 99 -0.24 -4.85 -8.85
N HIS A 100 -1.49 -5.12 -9.20
CA HIS A 100 -2.13 -6.40 -8.86
C HIS A 100 -1.74 -7.42 -9.92
N MET A 101 -0.92 -8.41 -9.60
CA MET A 101 -0.40 -9.36 -10.61
C MET A 101 -1.24 -10.61 -10.74
N SER A 102 -1.77 -11.14 -9.64
CA SER A 102 -2.58 -12.36 -9.63
C SER A 102 -3.47 -12.38 -8.39
N GLY A 103 -4.62 -13.05 -8.49
CA GLY A 103 -5.64 -13.09 -7.46
C GLY A 103 -7.02 -12.81 -8.03
N GLY A 104 -8.04 -12.84 -7.19
CA GLY A 104 -9.37 -12.36 -7.55
C GLY A 104 -9.46 -10.83 -7.54
N VAL A 105 -10.50 -10.29 -8.17
CA VAL A 105 -10.70 -8.82 -8.32
C VAL A 105 -11.91 -8.29 -7.54
N GLN A 106 -12.60 -9.14 -6.76
CA GLN A 106 -13.72 -8.69 -5.94
C GLN A 106 -13.23 -7.74 -4.84
N PHE A 107 -12.11 -8.08 -4.21
CA PHE A 107 -11.34 -7.18 -3.36
C PHE A 107 -9.86 -7.52 -3.46
N LEU A 108 -9.01 -6.58 -3.09
CA LEU A 108 -7.58 -6.78 -2.88
C LEU A 108 -7.17 -6.03 -1.61
N SER A 109 -6.54 -6.75 -0.68
CA SER A 109 -6.05 -6.15 0.57
C SER A 109 -4.64 -5.60 0.39
N LEU A 110 -4.43 -4.36 0.83
CA LEU A 110 -3.12 -3.72 1.02
C LEU A 110 -2.78 -3.57 2.50
N ASP A 111 -3.68 -3.93 3.42
CA ASP A 111 -3.46 -3.82 4.85
C ASP A 111 -2.25 -4.64 5.29
N GLY A 112 -1.28 -3.96 5.91
CA GLY A 112 -0.08 -4.57 6.47
C GLY A 112 1.05 -4.83 5.45
N LEU A 113 0.88 -4.45 4.18
CA LEU A 113 1.98 -4.54 3.22
C LEU A 113 3.01 -3.45 3.52
N THR A 114 4.28 -3.85 3.64
CA THR A 114 5.38 -2.93 3.95
C THR A 114 6.60 -3.24 3.12
N PHE A 115 7.41 -2.22 2.84
CA PHE A 115 8.69 -2.34 2.14
C PHE A 115 9.59 -1.15 2.46
N ARG A 116 10.89 -1.27 2.21
CA ARG A 116 11.85 -0.19 2.45
C ARG A 116 11.94 0.73 1.23
N ALA A 117 11.78 2.03 1.44
CA ALA A 117 11.96 3.05 0.41
C ALA A 117 13.39 3.59 0.38
N VAL A 118 13.72 4.27 -0.72
CA VAL A 118 14.95 5.04 -0.94
C VAL A 118 14.69 6.47 -1.40
#